data_AF-A0A6N2EEH7-F1
#
_entry.id   AF-A0A6N2EEH7-F1
#
_cell.length_a   1.000
_cell.length_b   1.000
_cell.length_c   1.000
_cell.angle_alpha   90.00
_cell.angle_beta   90.00
_cell.angle_gamma   90.00
#
_symmetry.space_group_name_H-M   'P 1'
#
loop_
_entity.id
_entity.type
_entity.pdbx_description
1 polymer ?
#
loop_
_entity_poly.entity_id
_entity_poly.type
_entity_poly.pdbx_seq_one_letter_code
_entity_poly.pdbx_strand_id
1 'polypeptide(L)'
;MSLPVALDTNLLVRLLTNDDPQQAERVADLIDASAGCFVPITVVLELEWVLRGAYKLPREAVIRAFEGLMAIRQVHLEQEELVRRVLGWHRQGVDFADALHLARSEGCEALISFDRSLLRQAADLSLKPQVLEP
;
A
#
# COMPACT_ATOMS: atom_id res chain seq x y z
N MET A 1 -7.07 8.56 -27.15
CA MET A 1 -7.29 8.22 -25.73
C MET A 1 -6.17 8.87 -24.94
N SER A 2 -6.50 9.65 -23.91
CA SER A 2 -5.48 10.22 -23.03
C SER A 2 -4.91 9.12 -22.14
N LEU A 3 -3.60 9.11 -21.94
CA LEU A 3 -2.92 8.17 -21.03
C LEU A 3 -3.13 8.60 -19.56
N PRO A 4 -3.04 7.66 -18.59
CA PRO A 4 -3.12 8.01 -17.18
C PRO A 4 -1.90 8.83 -16.74
N VAL A 5 -2.07 9.63 -15.69
CA VAL A 5 -0.96 10.31 -14.99
C VAL A 5 -0.51 9.48 -13.80
N ALA A 6 0.79 9.41 -13.52
CA ALA A 6 1.29 8.75 -12.33
C ALA A 6 1.24 9.70 -11.13
N LEU A 7 0.78 9.22 -9.97
CA LEU A 7 0.75 9.98 -8.72
C LEU A 7 1.94 9.61 -7.84
N ASP A 8 2.51 10.63 -7.20
CA ASP A 8 3.60 10.51 -6.24
C ASP A 8 3.05 10.48 -4.79
N THR A 9 3.86 9.99 -3.85
CA THR A 9 3.50 9.81 -2.44
C THR A 9 3.04 11.12 -1.80
N ASN A 10 3.71 12.23 -2.09
CA ASN A 10 3.38 13.53 -1.51
C ASN A 10 1.95 14.00 -1.86
N LEU A 11 1.48 13.81 -3.09
CA LEU A 11 0.11 14.15 -3.51
C LEU A 11 -0.92 13.31 -2.75
N LEU A 12 -0.66 12.00 -2.64
CA LEU A 12 -1.56 11.09 -1.91
C LEU A 12 -1.59 11.41 -0.40
N VAL A 13 -0.46 11.82 0.18
CA VAL A 13 -0.41 12.30 1.57
C VAL A 13 -1.28 13.54 1.75
N ARG A 14 -1.21 14.53 0.84
CA ARG A 14 -2.06 15.73 0.91
C ARG A 14 -3.53 15.36 0.85
N LEU A 15 -3.90 14.50 -0.10
CA LEU A 15 -5.27 14.04 -0.28
C LEU A 15 -5.81 13.31 0.96
N LEU A 16 -5.02 12.41 1.55
CA LEU A 16 -5.48 11.52 2.62
C LEU A 16 -5.46 12.16 4.01
N THR A 17 -4.50 13.07 4.26
CA THR A 17 -4.31 13.67 5.59
C THR A 17 -4.91 15.07 5.67
N ASN A 18 -5.15 15.71 4.52
CA ASN A 18 -5.60 17.10 4.41
C ASN A 18 -4.74 18.08 5.25
N ASP A 19 -3.44 17.80 5.36
CA ASP A 19 -2.52 18.58 6.18
C ASP A 19 -2.09 19.90 5.51
N ASP A 20 -2.20 19.96 4.19
CA ASP A 20 -2.23 21.18 3.39
C ASP A 20 -3.53 21.19 2.57
N PRO A 21 -4.59 21.89 3.04
CA PRO A 21 -5.88 21.90 2.38
C PRO A 21 -5.87 22.45 0.95
N GLN A 22 -4.98 23.40 0.65
CA GLN A 22 -4.88 23.96 -0.71
C GLN A 22 -4.26 22.96 -1.67
N GLN A 23 -3.25 22.22 -1.23
CA GLN A 23 -2.70 21.13 -2.05
C GLN A 23 -3.68 19.96 -2.16
N ALA A 24 -4.41 19.62 -1.09
CA ALA A 24 -5.41 18.55 -1.12
C ALA A 24 -6.51 18.84 -2.16
N GLU A 25 -7.04 20.06 -2.20
CA GLU A 25 -8.02 20.51 -3.21
C GLU A 25 -7.46 20.39 -4.63
N ARG A 26 -6.23 20.86 -4.87
CA ARG A 26 -5.56 20.74 -6.18
C ARG A 26 -5.36 19.29 -6.62
N VAL A 27 -5.12 18.36 -5.69
CA VAL A 27 -4.99 16.94 -5.99
C VAL A 27 -6.35 16.33 -6.32
N ALA A 28 -7.41 16.70 -5.61
CA ALA A 28 -8.78 16.28 -5.93
C ALA A 28 -9.19 16.76 -7.34
N ASP A 29 -8.98 18.03 -7.66
CA ASP A 29 -9.24 18.59 -9.00
C ASP A 29 -8.46 17.87 -10.10
N LEU A 30 -7.18 17.54 -9.84
CA LEU A 30 -6.35 16.77 -10.77
C LEU A 30 -6.94 15.38 -11.03
N ILE A 31 -7.37 14.68 -9.97
CA ILE A 31 -7.95 13.34 -10.08
C ILE A 31 -9.26 13.39 -10.88
N ASP A 32 -10.13 14.35 -10.60
CA ASP A 32 -11.43 14.50 -11.27
C ASP A 32 -11.28 14.84 -12.76
N ALA A 33 -10.26 15.65 -13.12
CA ALA A 33 -9.98 16.02 -14.51
C ALA A 33 -9.20 14.96 -15.30
N SER A 34 -8.59 13.97 -14.63
CA SER A 34 -7.73 12.98 -15.27
C SER A 34 -8.53 11.84 -15.91
N ALA A 35 -8.04 11.35 -17.06
CA ALA A 35 -8.58 10.11 -17.66
C ALA A 35 -8.33 8.86 -16.79
N GLY A 36 -7.34 8.95 -15.90
CA GLY A 36 -6.98 7.96 -14.89
C GLY A 36 -5.69 8.37 -14.19
N CYS A 37 -5.51 7.88 -12.97
CA CYS A 37 -4.38 8.11 -12.10
C CYS A 37 -3.77 6.76 -11.74
N PHE A 38 -2.50 6.56 -12.07
CA PHE A 38 -1.77 5.35 -11.77
C PHE A 38 -0.91 5.56 -10.52
N VAL A 39 -0.96 4.61 -9.58
CA VAL A 39 -0.16 4.64 -8.35
C VAL A 39 0.82 3.46 -8.38
N PRO A 40 2.13 3.69 -8.62
CA PRO A 40 3.14 2.63 -8.60
C PRO A 40 3.19 1.88 -7.26
N ILE A 41 3.58 0.61 -7.29
CA ILE A 41 3.70 -0.21 -6.08
C ILE A 41 4.76 0.34 -5.10
N THR A 42 5.75 1.05 -5.62
CA THR A 42 6.76 1.77 -4.81
C THR A 42 6.14 2.94 -4.05
N VAL A 43 5.20 3.65 -4.67
CA VAL A 43 4.44 4.74 -4.03
C VAL A 43 3.48 4.16 -2.99
N VAL A 44 2.88 2.98 -3.23
CA VAL A 44 2.09 2.27 -2.22
C VAL A 44 2.94 1.93 -0.98
N LEU A 45 4.16 1.40 -1.18
CA LEU A 45 5.08 1.08 -0.08
C LEU A 45 5.49 2.33 0.70
N GLU A 46 5.90 3.39 0.00
CA GLU A 46 6.32 4.64 0.64
C GLU A 46 5.16 5.33 1.36
N LEU A 47 3.96 5.35 0.77
CA LEU A 47 2.78 5.95 1.37
C LEU A 47 2.43 5.30 2.72
N GLU A 48 2.47 3.96 2.82
CA GLU A 48 2.28 3.30 4.12
C GLU A 48 3.30 3.80 5.15
N TRP A 49 4.57 3.79 4.75
CA TRP A 49 5.67 4.18 5.62
C TRP A 49 5.53 5.63 6.11
N VAL A 50 5.12 6.54 5.23
CA VAL A 50 4.88 7.95 5.59
C VAL A 50 3.67 8.09 6.52
N LEU A 51 2.53 7.45 6.22
CA LEU A 51 1.32 7.55 7.03
C LEU A 51 1.54 6.99 8.44
N ARG A 52 2.23 5.85 8.57
CA ARG A 52 2.54 5.25 9.88
C ARG A 52 3.67 5.98 10.60
N GLY A 53 4.73 6.36 9.90
CA GLY A 53 5.93 6.93 10.51
C GLY A 53 5.78 8.41 10.85
N ALA A 54 5.53 9.23 9.83
CA ALA A 54 5.48 10.69 9.96
C ALA A 54 4.14 11.15 10.58
N TYR A 55 3.03 10.62 10.09
CA TYR A 55 1.69 11.00 10.57
C TYR A 55 1.19 10.17 11.75
N LYS A 56 1.93 9.11 12.13
CA LYS A 56 1.61 8.24 13.27
C LYS A 56 0.19 7.68 13.21
N LEU A 57 -0.33 7.48 12.00
CA LEU A 57 -1.66 6.91 11.83
C LEU A 57 -1.67 5.47 12.35
N PRO A 58 -2.69 5.07 13.12
CA PRO A 58 -2.82 3.68 13.53
C PRO A 58 -3.06 2.80 12.29
N ARG A 59 -2.63 1.54 12.36
CA ARG A 59 -2.80 0.52 11.32
C ARG A 59 -4.16 0.55 10.63
N GLU A 60 -5.24 0.54 11.41
CA GLU A 60 -6.61 0.58 10.86
C GLU A 60 -6.93 1.86 10.08
N ALA A 61 -6.35 3.00 10.45
CA ALA A 61 -6.50 4.23 9.68
C ALA A 61 -5.73 4.18 8.36
N VAL A 62 -4.53 3.60 8.37
CA VAL A 62 -3.76 3.38 7.13
C VAL A 62 -4.49 2.45 6.18
N ILE A 63 -5.03 1.35 6.69
CA ILE A 63 -5.83 0.40 5.90
C ILE A 63 -7.04 1.10 5.26
N ARG A 64 -7.80 1.87 6.05
CA ARG A 64 -8.94 2.65 5.53
C ARG A 64 -8.51 3.69 4.49
N ALA A 65 -7.33 4.28 4.62
CA ALA A 65 -6.81 5.22 3.64
C ALA A 65 -6.58 4.55 2.28
N PHE A 66 -5.97 3.37 2.24
CA PHE A 66 -5.82 2.61 1.00
C PHE A 66 -7.16 2.11 0.44
N GLU A 67 -8.07 1.66 1.30
CA GLU A 67 -9.43 1.28 0.87
C GLU A 67 -10.18 2.46 0.25
N GLY A 68 -10.02 3.66 0.82
CA GLY A 68 -10.54 4.91 0.27
C GLY A 68 -9.93 5.23 -1.10
N LEU A 69 -8.61 5.11 -1.26
CA LEU A 69 -7.95 5.30 -2.56
C LEU A 69 -8.48 4.35 -3.63
N MET A 70 -8.62 3.05 -3.32
CA MET A 70 -9.14 2.04 -4.26
C MET A 70 -10.63 2.23 -4.58
N ALA A 71 -11.37 3.00 -3.77
CA ALA A 71 -12.76 3.34 -4.04
C ALA A 71 -12.92 4.52 -5.00
N ILE A 72 -11.86 5.31 -5.24
CA ILE A 72 -11.87 6.42 -6.19
C ILE A 72 -11.74 5.85 -7.60
N ARG A 73 -12.78 5.99 -8.42
CA ARG A 73 -12.88 5.38 -9.76
C ARG A 73 -11.67 5.69 -10.66
N GLN A 74 -11.11 6.88 -10.56
CA GLN A 74 -10.01 7.36 -11.38
C GLN A 74 -8.65 6.85 -10.89
N VAL A 75 -8.54 6.36 -9.65
CA VAL A 75 -7.28 5.93 -9.05
C VAL A 75 -7.11 4.43 -9.21
N HIS A 76 -5.98 4.02 -9.77
CA HIS A 76 -5.63 2.63 -10.02
C HIS A 76 -4.27 2.33 -9.42
N LEU A 77 -4.24 1.43 -8.45
CA LEU A 77 -2.99 0.98 -7.84
C LEU A 77 -2.36 -0.09 -8.71
N GLU A 78 -1.04 -0.04 -8.84
CA GLU A 78 -0.28 -1.13 -9.45
C GLU A 78 -0.54 -2.43 -8.67
N GLN A 79 -1.04 -3.46 -9.37
CA GLN A 79 -1.38 -4.76 -8.77
C GLN A 79 -2.37 -4.65 -7.59
N GLU A 80 -3.47 -3.93 -7.79
CA GLU A 80 -4.48 -3.65 -6.76
C GLU A 80 -4.95 -4.88 -5.95
N GLU A 81 -5.17 -6.03 -6.59
CA GLU A 81 -5.52 -7.29 -5.88
C GLU A 81 -4.41 -7.78 -4.94
N LEU A 82 -3.14 -7.60 -5.35
CA LEU A 82 -2.00 -7.90 -4.49
C LEU A 82 -1.99 -6.95 -3.29
N VAL A 83 -2.27 -5.66 -3.50
CA VAL A 83 -2.36 -4.67 -2.41
C VAL A 83 -3.50 -4.99 -1.46
N ARG A 84 -4.68 -5.41 -1.95
CA ARG A 84 -5.80 -5.88 -1.11
C ARG A 84 -5.39 -7.04 -0.21
N ARG A 85 -4.66 -8.02 -0.76
CA ARG A 85 -4.11 -9.15 0.01
C ARG A 85 -3.12 -8.68 1.08
N VAL A 86 -2.20 -7.78 0.72
CA VAL A 86 -1.22 -7.18 1.66
C VAL A 86 -1.94 -6.46 2.81
N LEU A 87 -2.97 -5.67 2.52
CA LEU A 87 -3.79 -5.00 3.55
C LEU A 87 -4.50 -6.01 4.45
N GLY A 88 -4.96 -7.13 3.89
CA GLY A 88 -5.55 -8.24 4.64
C GLY A 88 -4.58 -8.90 5.61
N TRP A 89 -3.32 -9.09 5.23
CA TRP A 89 -2.26 -9.61 6.11
C TRP A 89 -1.83 -8.56 7.13
N HIS A 90 -1.70 -7.31 6.71
CA HIS A 90 -1.35 -6.20 7.58
C HIS A 90 -2.37 -6.05 8.71
N ARG A 91 -3.67 -6.10 8.38
CA ARG A 91 -4.78 -6.10 9.36
C ARG A 91 -4.62 -7.17 10.45
N GLN A 92 -4.05 -8.33 10.11
CA GLN A 92 -3.90 -9.46 11.01
C GLN A 92 -2.63 -9.44 11.88
N GLY A 93 -1.67 -8.55 11.63
CA GLY A 93 -0.46 -8.54 12.43
C GLY A 93 0.78 -8.11 11.68
N VAL A 94 0.87 -8.54 10.41
CA VAL A 94 2.09 -8.47 9.60
C VAL A 94 2.51 -7.03 9.35
N ASP A 95 3.82 -6.73 9.41
CA ASP A 95 4.32 -5.44 8.93
C ASP A 95 3.96 -5.27 7.44
N PHE A 96 3.66 -4.04 7.02
CA PHE A 96 3.20 -3.80 5.65
C PHE A 96 4.28 -4.11 4.62
N ALA A 97 5.54 -3.72 4.90
CA ALA A 97 6.64 -3.97 3.98
C ALA A 97 6.92 -5.48 3.87
N ASP A 98 6.91 -6.20 5.00
CA ASP A 98 7.07 -7.65 5.00
C ASP A 98 5.94 -8.37 4.26
N ALA A 99 4.69 -7.94 4.47
CA ALA A 99 3.53 -8.46 3.75
C ALA A 99 3.67 -8.22 2.24
N LEU A 100 4.15 -7.04 1.83
CA LEU A 100 4.38 -6.71 0.43
C LEU A 100 5.54 -7.51 -0.18
N HIS A 101 6.66 -7.65 0.53
CA HIS A 101 7.77 -8.51 0.12
C HIS A 101 7.28 -9.94 -0.11
N LEU A 102 6.56 -10.49 0.85
CA LEU A 102 6.01 -11.84 0.76
C LEU A 102 5.06 -11.98 -0.44
N ALA A 103 4.13 -11.05 -0.61
CA ALA A 103 3.18 -11.09 -1.72
C ALA A 103 3.86 -10.96 -3.09
N ARG A 104 4.96 -10.20 -3.18
CA ARG A 104 5.75 -10.03 -4.42
C ARG A 104 6.70 -11.19 -4.69
N SER A 105 6.97 -12.04 -3.70
CA SER A 105 7.70 -13.31 -3.85
C SER A 105 6.80 -14.47 -4.30
N GLU A 106 5.54 -14.21 -4.68
CA GLU A 106 4.68 -15.21 -5.28
C GLU A 106 5.33 -15.84 -6.53
N GLY A 107 5.33 -17.18 -6.60
CA GLY A 107 6.04 -17.94 -7.63
C GLY A 107 7.45 -18.38 -7.24
N CYS A 108 8.02 -17.85 -6.14
CA CYS A 108 9.22 -18.39 -5.52
C CYS A 108 8.91 -19.62 -4.67
N GLU A 109 9.91 -20.48 -4.46
CA GLU A 109 9.80 -21.64 -3.56
C GLU A 109 9.54 -21.20 -2.10
N ALA A 110 10.28 -20.20 -1.64
CA ALA A 110 10.17 -19.60 -0.32
C ALA A 110 10.71 -18.16 -0.33
N LEU A 111 10.30 -17.36 0.66
CA LEU A 111 10.98 -16.13 1.06
C LEU A 111 11.97 -16.48 2.19
N ILE A 112 13.26 -16.26 1.97
CA ILE A 112 14.29 -16.54 2.99
C ILE A 112 14.53 -15.29 3.83
N SER A 113 14.42 -15.39 5.15
CA SER A 113 14.57 -14.25 6.07
C SER A 113 15.16 -14.67 7.42
N PHE A 114 15.89 -13.76 8.08
CA PHE A 114 16.27 -13.89 9.49
C PHE A 114 15.26 -13.25 10.44
N ASP A 115 14.20 -12.61 9.91
CA ASP A 115 13.16 -11.98 10.74
C ASP A 115 12.23 -13.05 11.35
N ARG A 116 12.52 -13.40 12.59
CA ARG A 116 11.74 -14.38 13.36
C ARG A 116 10.28 -13.96 13.58
N SER A 117 9.98 -12.67 13.62
CA SER A 117 8.61 -12.18 13.73
C SER A 117 7.84 -12.49 12.45
N LEU A 118 8.43 -12.19 11.29
CA LEU A 118 7.84 -12.51 10.00
C LEU A 118 7.66 -14.01 9.81
N LEU A 119 8.69 -14.82 10.12
CA LEU A 119 8.58 -16.29 10.04
C LEU A 119 7.38 -16.81 10.84
N ARG A 120 7.28 -16.38 12.11
CA ARG A 120 6.19 -16.81 13.00
C ARG A 120 4.83 -16.37 12.47
N GLN A 121 4.68 -15.10 12.12
CA GLN A 121 3.39 -14.56 11.64
C GLN A 121 2.95 -15.21 10.33
N ALA A 122 3.88 -15.43 9.40
CA ALA A 122 3.60 -16.10 8.14
C ALA A 122 3.17 -17.56 8.35
N ALA A 123 3.81 -18.27 9.28
CA ALA A 123 3.43 -19.63 9.65
C ALA A 123 2.05 -19.68 10.34
N ASP A 124 1.82 -18.84 11.35
CA ASP A 124 0.56 -18.76 12.11
C ASP A 124 -0.64 -18.46 11.19
N LEU A 125 -0.45 -17.62 10.17
CA LEU A 125 -1.47 -17.24 9.20
C LEU A 125 -1.48 -18.13 7.93
N SER A 126 -0.60 -19.13 7.84
CA SER A 126 -0.44 -20.00 6.66
C SER A 126 -0.22 -19.24 5.35
N LEU A 127 0.56 -18.16 5.40
CA LEU A 127 0.84 -17.30 4.24
C LEU A 127 1.71 -18.03 3.21
N LYS A 128 1.63 -17.56 1.96
CA LYS A 128 2.39 -18.09 0.83
C LYS A 128 3.12 -16.97 0.07
N PRO A 129 4.34 -17.25 -0.44
CA PRO A 129 5.15 -18.46 -0.24
C PRO A 129 5.55 -18.66 1.23
N GLN A 130 6.14 -19.81 1.60
CA GLN A 130 6.59 -19.99 2.99
C GLN A 130 7.74 -19.02 3.29
N VAL A 131 7.82 -18.56 4.55
CA VAL A 131 8.97 -17.80 5.04
C VAL A 131 9.86 -18.74 5.85
N LEU A 132 11.13 -18.88 5.45
CA LEU A 132 12.08 -19.83 6.04
C LEU A 132 13.37 -19.11 6.47
N GLU A 133 14.06 -19.63 7.48
CA GLU A 133 15.45 -19.27 7.77
C GLU A 133 16.37 -20.03 6.78
N PRO A 134 17.55 -19.48 6.42
CA PRO A 134 18.53 -20.16 5.55
C PRO A 134 19.02 -21.52 6.06
#